data_AF-A0A975EFI8-F1
#
_entry.id   AF-A0A975EFI8-F1
#
_cell.length_a   1.000
_cell.length_b   1.000
_cell.length_c   1.000
_cell.angle_alpha   90.00
_cell.angle_beta   90.00
_cell.angle_gamma   90.00
#
_symmetry.space_group_name_H-M   'P 1'
#
loop_
_entity.id
_entity.type
_entity.pdbx_description
1 polymer ?
#
loop_
_entity_poly.entity_id
_entity_poly.type
_entity_poly.pdbx_seq_one_letter_code
_entity_poly.pdbx_strand_id
1 'polypeptide(L)'
;MPELEKWFDSVETDRPFETCKICDQLLPLAADTWVVNKHYHRGECIMEYAVCENCRDRVSGKFSEDSKAAIRDFLENGIDWERRMAEWMLLQDTAERLDACVACRTPRDGSEGFTISAQFGHNGTLIEGALPLLMCSGCVAQVTASLSRESRKVWQDFIARHFEGPDSEDIDLGIF
;
A
#
# COMPACT_ATOMS: atom_id res chain seq x y z
N MET A 1 7.68 -3.95 20.93
CA MET A 1 6.92 -3.63 19.71
C MET A 1 7.91 -3.59 18.56
N PRO A 2 7.59 -4.10 17.37
CA PRO A 2 8.49 -4.01 16.22
C PRO A 2 8.66 -2.54 15.82
N GLU A 3 9.88 -2.17 15.47
CA GLU A 3 10.22 -0.88 14.85
C GLU A 3 9.40 -0.70 13.57
N LEU A 4 8.98 0.53 13.25
CA LEU A 4 8.08 0.82 12.13
C LEU A 4 8.51 0.17 10.81
N GLU A 5 9.82 0.13 10.54
CA GLU A 5 10.38 -0.49 9.34
C GLU A 5 10.10 -2.00 9.25
N LYS A 6 10.10 -2.72 10.38
CA LYS A 6 9.83 -4.16 10.42
C LYS A 6 8.42 -4.53 9.98
N TRP A 7 7.46 -3.61 10.03
CA TRP A 7 6.15 -3.84 9.44
C TRP A 7 6.22 -4.07 7.92
N PHE A 8 7.30 -3.61 7.27
CA PHE A 8 7.51 -3.67 5.83
C PHE A 8 8.55 -4.72 5.40
N ASP A 9 9.17 -5.45 6.32
CA ASP A 9 9.99 -6.64 6.02
C ASP A 9 9.11 -7.79 5.53
N SER A 10 9.50 -8.53 4.51
CA SER A 10 8.69 -9.66 4.01
C SER A 10 8.36 -10.65 5.12
N VAL A 11 7.07 -11.01 5.24
CA VAL A 11 6.57 -12.02 6.18
C VAL A 11 7.15 -13.39 5.86
N GLU A 12 7.36 -13.70 4.58
CA GLU A 12 7.95 -14.98 4.14
C GLU A 12 9.41 -15.14 4.58
N THR A 13 10.20 -14.08 4.48
CA THR A 13 11.66 -14.15 4.64
C THR A 13 12.18 -13.51 5.94
N ASP A 14 11.34 -12.77 6.65
CA ASP A 14 11.69 -11.95 7.82
C ASP A 14 12.84 -10.96 7.52
N ARG A 15 12.84 -10.41 6.29
CA ARG A 15 13.88 -9.50 5.77
C ARG A 15 13.28 -8.44 4.85
N PRO A 16 13.97 -7.30 4.66
CA PRO A 16 13.58 -6.32 3.66
C PRO A 16 13.46 -6.92 2.27
N PHE A 17 12.52 -6.42 1.46
CA PHE A 17 12.42 -6.79 0.06
C PHE A 17 13.69 -6.36 -0.70
N GLU A 18 14.25 -7.26 -1.50
CA GLU A 18 15.46 -6.99 -2.28
C GLU A 18 15.15 -6.68 -3.75
N THR A 19 14.08 -7.26 -4.31
CA THR A 19 13.75 -7.21 -5.74
C THR A 19 12.36 -6.66 -6.03
N CYS A 20 12.22 -5.96 -7.16
CA CYS A 20 10.92 -5.53 -7.67
C CYS A 20 10.11 -6.71 -8.18
N LYS A 21 8.87 -6.86 -7.71
CA LYS A 21 7.95 -7.95 -8.09
C LYS A 21 7.60 -8.01 -9.60
N ILE A 22 7.84 -6.92 -10.33
CA ILE A 22 7.45 -6.80 -11.73
C ILE A 22 8.62 -6.98 -12.70
N CYS A 23 9.80 -6.42 -12.39
CA CYS A 23 10.96 -6.48 -13.28
C CYS A 23 12.09 -7.36 -12.76
N ASP A 24 11.96 -7.92 -11.56
CA ASP A 24 12.92 -8.77 -10.86
C ASP A 24 14.31 -8.15 -10.65
N GLN A 25 14.46 -6.84 -10.90
CA GLN A 25 15.69 -6.10 -10.61
C GLN A 25 15.78 -5.77 -9.12
N LEU A 26 17.01 -5.70 -8.60
CA LEU A 26 17.28 -5.21 -7.25
C LEU A 26 16.70 -3.80 -7.08
N LEU A 27 15.94 -3.56 -6.01
CA LEU A 27 15.18 -2.33 -5.81
C LEU A 27 16.06 -1.06 -5.85
N PRO A 28 17.24 -1.02 -5.17
CA PRO A 28 18.13 0.13 -5.27
C PRO A 28 18.66 0.39 -6.70
N LEU A 29 18.76 -0.65 -7.54
CA LEU A 29 19.24 -0.50 -8.91
C LEU A 29 18.11 -0.20 -9.93
N ALA A 30 16.86 -0.46 -9.55
CA ALA A 30 15.72 -0.39 -10.44
C ALA A 30 15.10 1.02 -10.55
N ALA A 31 15.19 1.82 -9.49
CA ALA A 31 14.69 3.21 -9.42
C ALA A 31 15.25 3.95 -8.19
N ASP A 32 14.99 5.26 -8.13
CA ASP A 32 15.34 6.10 -6.97
C ASP A 32 14.46 5.82 -5.75
N THR A 33 13.22 5.33 -5.98
CA THR A 33 12.30 4.94 -4.92
C THR A 33 11.53 3.67 -5.26
N TRP A 34 11.05 2.98 -4.23
CA TRP A 34 10.11 1.88 -4.36
C TRP A 34 9.05 1.94 -3.27
N VAL A 35 7.95 1.24 -3.53
CA VAL A 35 6.86 1.08 -2.57
C VAL A 35 6.76 -0.37 -2.12
N VAL A 36 6.50 -0.56 -0.84
CA VAL A 36 6.14 -1.86 -0.24
C VAL A 36 4.67 -1.78 0.15
N ASN A 37 3.86 -2.72 -0.31
CA ASN A 37 2.47 -2.87 0.10
C ASN A 37 2.26 -4.25 0.69
N LYS A 38 1.43 -4.29 1.73
CA LYS A 38 1.01 -5.54 2.37
C LYS A 38 -0.45 -5.50 2.73
N HIS A 39 -1.16 -6.56 2.39
CA HIS A 39 -2.58 -6.73 2.60
C HIS A 39 -2.79 -7.78 3.69
N TYR A 40 -3.55 -7.40 4.71
CA TYR A 40 -3.91 -8.24 5.82
C TYR A 40 -5.41 -8.50 5.81
N HIS A 41 -5.80 -9.74 6.08
CA HIS A 41 -7.19 -10.14 6.26
C HIS A 41 -7.29 -11.11 7.44
N ARG A 42 -8.17 -10.82 8.39
CA ARG A 42 -8.40 -11.62 9.62
C ARG A 42 -7.12 -11.96 10.39
N GLY A 43 -6.16 -11.02 10.40
CA GLY A 43 -4.89 -11.15 11.11
C GLY A 43 -3.77 -11.82 10.31
N GLU A 44 -4.04 -12.30 9.10
CA GLU A 44 -3.05 -12.96 8.24
C GLU A 44 -2.61 -12.02 7.11
N CYS A 45 -1.31 -12.00 6.79
CA CYS A 45 -0.82 -11.32 5.60
C CYS A 45 -1.08 -12.22 4.38
N ILE A 46 -2.02 -11.81 3.54
CA ILE A 46 -2.48 -12.60 2.39
C ILE A 46 -1.79 -12.21 1.09
N MET A 47 -1.18 -11.02 1.05
CA MET A 47 -0.41 -10.55 -0.08
C MET A 47 0.61 -9.51 0.38
N GLU A 48 1.83 -9.63 -0.11
CA GLU A 48 2.89 -8.65 0.09
C GLU A 48 3.76 -8.51 -1.15
N TYR A 49 4.21 -7.29 -1.45
CA TYR A 49 5.13 -7.04 -2.56
C TYR A 49 5.84 -5.71 -2.46
N ALA A 50 6.99 -5.64 -3.11
CA ALA A 50 7.70 -4.40 -3.39
C ALA A 50 7.78 -4.12 -4.90
N VAL A 51 7.55 -2.87 -5.29
CA VAL A 51 7.58 -2.44 -6.69
C VAL A 51 8.35 -1.13 -6.83
N CYS A 52 9.32 -1.09 -7.75
CA CYS A 52 10.04 0.13 -8.06
C CYS A 52 9.13 1.16 -8.74
N GLU A 53 9.45 2.44 -8.57
CA GLU A 53 8.70 3.57 -9.13
C GLU A 53 8.40 3.39 -10.64
N ASN A 54 9.41 3.03 -11.44
CA ASN A 54 9.25 2.79 -12.87
C ASN A 54 8.14 1.77 -13.20
N CYS A 55 8.07 0.68 -12.43
CA CYS A 55 7.06 -0.34 -12.64
C CYS A 55 5.69 0.09 -12.09
N ARG A 56 5.65 0.78 -10.94
CA ARG A 56 4.43 1.39 -10.39
C ARG A 56 3.80 2.34 -11.41
N ASP A 57 4.59 3.25 -11.95
CA ASP A 57 4.13 4.29 -12.88
C ASP A 57 3.67 3.69 -14.22
N ARG A 58 4.30 2.60 -14.66
CA ARG A 58 3.84 1.83 -15.83
C ARG A 58 2.48 1.15 -15.60
N VAL A 59 2.19 0.69 -14.39
CA VAL A 59 0.89 0.09 -14.06
C VAL A 59 -0.16 1.19 -13.92
N SER A 60 0.11 2.22 -13.12
CA SER A 60 -0.83 3.34 -12.89
C SER A 60 -1.08 4.16 -14.16
N GLY A 61 -0.10 4.24 -15.06
CA GLY A 61 -0.22 4.89 -16.36
C GLY A 61 -1.32 4.29 -17.26
N LYS A 62 -1.66 3.00 -17.05
CA LYS A 62 -2.74 2.30 -17.77
C LYS A 62 -4.13 2.54 -17.18
N PHE A 63 -4.23 3.20 -16.01
CA PHE A 63 -5.53 3.56 -15.46
C PHE A 63 -6.16 4.68 -16.28
N SER A 64 -7.48 4.69 -16.36
CA SER A 64 -8.21 5.78 -17.00
C SER A 64 -8.00 7.10 -16.24
N GLU A 65 -8.08 8.23 -16.93
CA GLU A 65 -7.93 9.55 -16.30
C GLU A 65 -8.97 9.78 -15.19
N ASP A 66 -10.21 9.32 -15.38
CA ASP A 66 -11.25 9.36 -14.35
C ASP A 66 -10.86 8.57 -13.10
N SER A 67 -10.21 7.41 -13.26
CA SER A 67 -9.75 6.60 -12.13
C SER A 67 -8.60 7.27 -11.41
N LYS A 68 -7.64 7.84 -12.16
CA LYS A 68 -6.55 8.62 -11.57
C LYS A 68 -7.08 9.85 -10.82
N ALA A 69 -8.11 10.51 -11.36
CA ALA A 69 -8.77 11.62 -10.71
C ALA A 69 -9.50 11.18 -9.42
N ALA A 70 -10.20 10.05 -9.44
CA ALA A 70 -10.86 9.50 -8.26
C ALA A 70 -9.87 9.10 -7.15
N ILE A 71 -8.72 8.51 -7.51
CA ILE A 71 -7.65 8.21 -6.55
C ILE A 71 -7.07 9.50 -5.96
N ARG A 72 -6.76 10.50 -6.79
CA ARG A 72 -6.27 11.80 -6.32
C ARG A 72 -7.27 12.48 -5.41
N ASP A 73 -8.54 12.50 -5.78
CA ASP A 73 -9.61 13.09 -4.98
C ASP A 73 -9.71 12.43 -3.59
N PHE A 74 -9.65 11.10 -3.52
CA PHE A 74 -9.61 10.41 -2.24
C PHE A 74 -8.35 10.75 -1.43
N LEU A 75 -7.18 10.79 -2.06
CA LEU A 75 -5.95 11.15 -1.37
C LEU A 75 -6.00 12.60 -0.88
N GLU A 76 -6.53 13.54 -1.65
CA GLU A 76 -6.57 14.97 -1.32
C GLU A 76 -7.67 15.30 -0.29
N ASN A 77 -8.87 14.73 -0.46
CA ASN A 77 -10.07 15.10 0.30
C ASN A 77 -10.56 14.02 1.27
N GLY A 78 -10.14 12.76 1.09
CA GLY A 78 -10.50 11.64 1.96
C GLY A 78 -9.56 11.44 3.15
N ILE A 79 -8.46 12.19 3.21
CA ILE A 79 -7.44 12.11 4.26
C ILE A 79 -7.20 13.50 4.86
N ASP A 80 -7.30 13.60 6.18
CA ASP A 80 -6.94 14.80 6.93
C ASP A 80 -5.41 14.86 7.11
N TRP A 81 -4.71 15.41 6.11
CA TRP A 81 -3.25 15.49 6.11
C TRP A 81 -2.68 16.42 7.18
N GLU A 82 -3.38 17.51 7.49
CA GLU A 82 -2.93 18.45 8.53
C GLU A 82 -2.88 17.75 9.88
N ARG A 83 -3.97 17.06 10.24
CA ARG A 83 -4.02 16.26 11.45
C ARG A 83 -3.00 15.12 11.41
N ARG A 84 -2.88 14.44 10.27
CA ARG A 84 -1.93 13.33 10.09
C ARG A 84 -0.49 13.75 10.38
N MET A 85 -0.07 14.90 9.88
CA MET A 85 1.26 15.46 10.09
C MET A 85 1.44 15.97 11.52
N ALA A 86 0.41 16.58 12.12
CA ALA A 86 0.45 17.01 13.51
C ALA A 86 0.61 15.82 14.47
N GLU A 87 -0.14 14.74 14.25
CA GLU A 87 -0.02 13.52 15.04
C GLU A 87 1.38 12.90 14.93
N TRP A 88 1.98 12.90 13.73
CA TRP A 88 3.35 12.39 13.52
C TRP A 88 4.38 13.05 14.43
N MET A 89 4.34 14.38 14.56
CA MET A 89 5.29 15.13 15.40
C MET A 89 5.12 14.84 16.90
N LEU A 90 3.99 14.26 17.31
CA LEU A 90 3.66 13.97 18.71
C LEU A 90 3.87 12.50 19.08
N LEU A 91 4.04 11.61 18.10
CA LEU A 91 4.23 10.18 18.35
C LEU A 91 5.52 9.93 19.12
N GLN A 92 5.41 9.14 20.20
CA GLN A 92 6.57 8.61 20.92
C GLN A 92 7.08 7.32 20.29
N ASP A 93 6.15 6.51 19.75
CA ASP A 93 6.43 5.31 18.97
C ASP A 93 5.91 5.50 17.54
N THR A 94 6.82 5.45 16.57
CA THR A 94 6.48 5.64 15.15
C THR A 94 5.63 4.50 14.61
N ALA A 95 5.62 3.32 15.23
CA ALA A 95 4.76 2.20 14.85
C ALA A 95 3.26 2.48 15.09
N GLU A 96 2.92 3.36 16.05
CA GLU A 96 1.53 3.81 16.31
C GLU A 96 0.91 4.48 15.07
N ARG A 97 1.76 4.88 14.11
CA ARG A 97 1.33 5.38 12.80
C ARG A 97 0.43 4.41 12.03
N LEU A 98 0.52 3.12 12.33
CA LEU A 98 -0.23 2.04 11.71
C LEU A 98 -1.34 1.48 12.64
N ASP A 99 -1.73 2.20 13.70
CA ASP A 99 -2.77 1.71 14.62
C ASP A 99 -4.19 2.03 14.17
N ALA A 100 -4.37 2.93 13.22
CA ALA A 100 -5.69 3.30 12.70
C ALA A 100 -5.65 3.64 11.21
N CYS A 101 -6.79 3.44 10.54
CA CYS A 101 -6.98 3.83 9.15
C CYS A 101 -6.72 5.32 8.97
N VAL A 102 -5.92 5.66 7.96
CA VAL A 102 -5.53 7.04 7.62
C VAL A 102 -6.74 7.91 7.25
N ALA A 103 -7.78 7.31 6.67
CA ALA A 103 -8.98 8.01 6.21
C ALA A 103 -10.09 8.04 7.27
N CYS A 104 -10.58 6.88 7.71
CA CYS A 104 -11.76 6.80 8.58
C CYS A 104 -11.45 6.60 10.08
N ARG A 105 -10.17 6.46 10.46
CA ARG A 105 -9.72 6.25 11.85
C ARG A 105 -10.20 4.96 12.52
N THR A 106 -10.77 4.01 11.78
CA THR A 106 -11.04 2.67 12.31
C THR A 106 -9.74 2.05 12.85
N PRO A 107 -9.71 1.58 14.12
CA PRO A 107 -8.54 0.92 14.69
C PRO A 107 -8.16 -0.33 13.89
N ARG A 108 -6.86 -0.56 13.70
CA ARG A 108 -6.30 -1.73 13.01
C ARG A 108 -6.82 -3.03 13.63
N ASP A 109 -6.77 -3.14 14.96
CA ASP A 109 -7.19 -4.34 15.70
C ASP A 109 -8.71 -4.58 15.66
N GLY A 110 -9.50 -3.56 15.27
CA GLY A 110 -10.94 -3.68 15.06
C GLY A 110 -11.35 -3.91 13.59
N SER A 111 -10.39 -4.04 12.69
CA SER A 111 -10.64 -4.16 11.25
C SER A 111 -10.59 -5.62 10.79
N GLU A 112 -11.52 -6.03 9.93
CA GLU A 112 -11.48 -7.35 9.30
C GLU A 112 -10.29 -7.49 8.33
N GLY A 113 -9.79 -6.38 7.78
CA GLY A 113 -8.59 -6.37 6.95
C GLY A 113 -8.09 -4.96 6.70
N PHE A 114 -6.83 -4.82 6.35
CA PHE A 114 -6.19 -3.54 6.08
C PHE A 114 -5.00 -3.70 5.14
N THR A 115 -4.68 -2.65 4.41
CA THR A 115 -3.40 -2.53 3.70
C THR A 115 -2.49 -1.58 4.47
N ILE A 116 -1.21 -1.92 4.56
CA ILE A 116 -0.14 -0.96 4.87
C ILE A 116 0.70 -0.67 3.64
N SER A 117 1.09 0.59 3.48
CA SER A 117 1.93 1.06 2.39
C SER A 117 3.07 1.93 2.92
N ALA A 118 4.27 1.73 2.40
CA ALA A 118 5.45 2.55 2.67
C ALA A 118 6.23 2.81 1.38
N GLN A 119 6.93 3.94 1.35
CA GLN A 119 7.88 4.25 0.29
C GLN A 119 9.29 4.32 0.89
N PHE A 120 10.25 3.80 0.15
CA PHE A 120 11.65 3.76 0.52
C PHE A 120 12.48 4.47 -0.55
N GLY A 121 13.52 5.17 -0.10
CA GLY A 121 14.49 5.82 -0.97
C GLY A 121 15.58 4.86 -1.42
N HIS A 122 16.39 5.29 -2.39
CA HIS A 122 17.47 4.51 -3.01
C HIS A 122 18.42 3.80 -2.02
N ASN A 123 18.67 4.40 -0.86
CA ASN A 123 19.52 3.89 0.21
C ASN A 123 18.82 2.90 1.16
N GLY A 124 17.55 2.56 0.91
CA GLY A 124 16.75 1.69 1.76
C GLY A 124 16.11 2.37 2.96
N THR A 125 16.20 3.70 3.10
CA THR A 125 15.55 4.41 4.21
C THR A 125 14.08 4.66 3.92
N LEU A 126 13.24 4.48 4.94
CA LEU A 126 11.84 4.85 4.89
C LEU A 126 11.68 6.34 4.59
N ILE A 127 10.86 6.69 3.59
CA ILE A 127 10.49 8.06 3.28
C ILE A 127 9.28 8.45 4.13
N GLU A 128 9.51 9.36 5.05
CA GLU A 128 8.51 9.86 5.99
C GLU A 128 7.75 11.08 5.41
N GLY A 129 6.50 11.26 5.84
CA GLY A 129 5.64 12.37 5.43
C GLY A 129 4.21 11.89 5.27
N ALA A 130 3.75 11.75 4.02
CA ALA A 130 2.45 11.14 3.73
C ALA A 130 2.44 9.63 4.05
N LEU A 131 3.54 8.95 3.74
CA LEU A 131 3.79 7.55 4.06
C LEU A 131 4.67 7.42 5.33
N PRO A 132 4.67 6.26 5.99
CA PRO A 132 3.79 5.11 5.74
C PRO A 132 2.33 5.36 6.14
N LEU A 133 1.41 4.55 5.61
CA LEU A 133 -0.01 4.61 5.97
C LEU A 133 -0.60 3.22 6.16
N LEU A 134 -1.68 3.16 6.94
CA LEU A 134 -2.60 2.05 6.99
C LEU A 134 -3.95 2.49 6.43
N MET A 135 -4.58 1.66 5.60
CA MET A 135 -5.95 1.86 5.11
C MET A 135 -6.78 0.62 5.42
N CYS A 136 -7.92 0.77 6.08
CA CYS A 136 -8.80 -0.37 6.35
C CYS A 136 -9.47 -0.86 5.05
N SER A 137 -9.88 -2.13 5.03
CA SER A 137 -10.55 -2.77 3.89
C SER A 137 -11.79 -2.00 3.42
N GLY A 138 -12.54 -1.37 4.33
CA GLY A 138 -13.68 -0.53 3.98
C GLY A 138 -13.29 0.70 3.14
N CYS A 139 -12.22 1.40 3.50
CA CYS A 139 -11.73 2.54 2.71
C CYS A 139 -11.09 2.08 1.40
N VAL A 140 -10.33 0.98 1.43
CA VAL A 140 -9.76 0.37 0.22
C VAL A 140 -10.86 -0.01 -0.79
N ALA A 141 -11.96 -0.63 -0.33
CA ALA A 141 -13.10 -0.98 -1.15
C ALA A 141 -13.82 0.26 -1.71
N GLN A 142 -13.96 1.33 -0.92
CA GLN A 142 -14.55 2.59 -1.38
C GLN A 142 -13.76 3.20 -2.55
N VAL A 143 -12.43 3.25 -2.45
CA VAL A 143 -11.61 3.78 -3.55
C VAL A 143 -11.63 2.83 -4.74
N THR A 144 -11.56 1.53 -4.51
CA THR A 144 -11.64 0.55 -5.61
C THR A 144 -12.98 0.66 -6.35
N ALA A 145 -14.07 0.91 -5.63
CA ALA A 145 -15.41 1.12 -6.17
C ALA A 145 -15.57 2.45 -6.95
N SER A 146 -14.69 3.43 -6.78
CA SER A 146 -14.70 4.67 -7.58
C SER A 146 -13.92 4.54 -8.90
N LEU A 147 -13.11 3.48 -9.06
CA LEU A 147 -12.36 3.24 -10.29
C LEU A 147 -13.25 2.77 -11.44
N SER A 148 -12.83 3.08 -12.66
CA SER A 148 -13.46 2.56 -13.87
C SER A 148 -13.27 1.04 -13.99
N ARG A 149 -14.16 0.38 -14.75
CA ARG A 149 -14.05 -1.05 -15.04
C ARG A 149 -12.72 -1.42 -15.68
N GLU A 150 -12.19 -0.55 -16.54
CA GLU A 150 -10.90 -0.74 -17.20
C GLU A 150 -9.75 -0.73 -16.18
N SER A 151 -9.70 0.26 -15.29
CA SER A 151 -8.64 0.36 -14.27
C SER A 151 -8.68 -0.81 -13.29
N ARG A 152 -9.88 -1.24 -12.86
CA ARG A 152 -10.02 -2.45 -12.04
C ARG A 152 -9.49 -3.69 -12.77
N LYS A 153 -9.76 -3.80 -14.08
CA LYS A 153 -9.20 -4.90 -14.88
C LYS A 153 -7.68 -4.83 -14.95
N VAL A 154 -7.07 -3.65 -15.12
CA VAL A 154 -5.60 -3.50 -15.10
C VAL A 154 -5.04 -4.02 -13.78
N TRP A 155 -5.69 -3.71 -12.66
CA TRP A 155 -5.30 -4.19 -11.34
C TRP A 155 -5.46 -5.70 -11.18
N GLN A 156 -6.61 -6.26 -11.58
CA GLN A 156 -6.85 -7.70 -11.56
C GLN A 156 -5.84 -8.47 -12.43
N ASP A 157 -5.53 -7.94 -13.62
CA ASP A 157 -4.52 -8.51 -14.52
C ASP A 157 -3.10 -8.43 -13.90
N PHE A 158 -2.81 -7.44 -13.04
CA PHE A 158 -1.56 -7.39 -12.29
C PHE A 158 -1.53 -8.50 -11.23
N ILE A 159 -2.59 -8.64 -10.43
CA ILE A 159 -2.68 -9.66 -9.39
C ILE A 159 -2.51 -11.06 -10.00
N ALA A 160 -3.32 -11.37 -11.01
CA ALA A 160 -3.33 -12.68 -11.66
C ALA A 160 -1.99 -13.05 -12.35
N ARG A 161 -1.17 -12.07 -12.73
CA ARG A 161 0.14 -12.32 -13.36
C ARG A 161 1.26 -12.54 -12.35
N HIS A 162 1.16 -11.92 -11.17
CA HIS A 162 2.28 -11.84 -10.24
C HIS A 162 2.06 -12.64 -8.95
N PHE A 163 0.83 -13.02 -8.63
CA PHE A 163 0.51 -13.77 -7.41
C PHE A 163 -0.26 -15.04 -7.76
N GLU A 164 0.18 -16.15 -7.16
CA GLU A 164 -0.52 -17.43 -7.19
C GLU A 164 -1.43 -17.48 -5.97
N GLY A 165 -2.74 -17.56 -6.17
CA GLY A 165 -3.73 -17.62 -5.09
C GLY A 165 -5.06 -18.19 -5.59
N PRO A 166 -5.93 -18.69 -4.69
CA PRO A 166 -7.28 -19.09 -5.07
C PRO A 166 -7.96 -17.93 -5.78
N ASP A 167 -8.80 -18.23 -6.78
CA ASP A 167 -9.48 -17.26 -7.64
C ASP A 167 -9.83 -16.00 -6.84
N SER A 168 -9.23 -14.86 -7.21
CA SER A 168 -9.26 -13.58 -6.50
C SER A 168 -10.65 -12.92 -6.46
N GLU A 169 -11.72 -13.71 -6.58
CA GLU A 169 -13.11 -13.29 -6.57
C GLU A 169 -13.62 -13.07 -5.13
N ASP A 170 -13.05 -13.77 -4.14
CA ASP A 170 -13.51 -13.71 -2.74
C ASP A 170 -12.79 -12.66 -1.87
N ILE A 171 -11.67 -12.09 -2.33
CA ILE A 171 -10.90 -11.10 -1.58
C ILE A 171 -10.64 -9.88 -2.46
N ASP A 172 -11.32 -8.77 -2.16
CA ASP A 172 -11.02 -7.47 -2.75
C ASP A 172 -9.72 -6.94 -2.15
N LEU A 173 -8.61 -7.24 -2.82
CA LEU A 173 -7.28 -6.78 -2.42
C LEU A 173 -7.14 -5.26 -2.61
N GLY A 174 -7.99 -4.63 -3.40
CA GLY A 174 -7.96 -3.20 -3.73
C GLY A 174 -6.61 -2.71 -4.27
N ILE A 175 -6.55 -1.44 -4.68
CA ILE A 175 -5.40 -0.88 -5.42
C ILE A 175 -4.30 -0.26 -4.55
N PHE A 176 -4.45 -0.26 -3.22
CA PHE A 176 -3.50 0.30 -2.27
C PHE A 176 -2.80 -0.81 -1.52
#